data_AF-U4LIA7-F1
#
_entry.id   AF-U4LIA7-F1
#
_cell.length_a   1.000
_cell.length_b   1.000
_cell.length_c   1.000
_cell.angle_alpha   90.00
_cell.angle_beta   90.00
_cell.angle_gamma   90.00
#
_symmetry.space_group_name_H-M   'P 1'
#
loop_
_entity.id
_entity.type
_entity.pdbx_description
1 polymer ?
#
loop_
_entity_poly.entity_id
_entity_poly.type
_entity_poly.pdbx_seq_one_letter_code
_entity_poly.pdbx_strand_id
1 'polypeptide(L)'
;MTSTSVTPSSLPTESTIPPNQFDLLPDLYTLLQRVYNDDLDAKDIGTESNALRLKISKARTLLANLPDIQKTRQEQREEMDELVERIKKQRQMLKEIGELDAVKEAVERSRAMEGVEMGGEAGMEVEMQDV
;
A
#
# COMPACT_ATOMS: atom_id res chain seq x y z
N MET A 1 13.78 -1.70 -32.20
CA MET A 1 13.99 -1.60 -30.75
C MET A 1 12.80 -0.86 -30.16
N THR A 2 11.81 -1.57 -29.65
CA THR A 2 10.59 -0.99 -29.07
C THR A 2 10.74 -0.93 -27.57
N SER A 3 10.98 0.28 -27.04
CA SER A 3 11.06 0.55 -25.62
C SER A 3 9.65 0.51 -25.00
N THR A 4 9.37 -0.50 -24.20
CA THR A 4 8.20 -0.53 -23.31
C THR A 4 8.58 0.16 -21.99
N SER A 5 8.20 1.42 -21.85
CA SER A 5 8.29 2.14 -20.57
C SER A 5 7.19 1.63 -19.64
N VAL A 6 7.59 0.95 -18.56
CA VAL A 6 6.69 0.51 -17.49
C VAL A 6 6.52 1.71 -16.56
N THR A 7 5.39 2.38 -16.65
CA THR A 7 4.99 3.48 -15.76
C THR A 7 4.73 2.89 -14.36
N PRO A 8 5.42 3.32 -13.28
CA PRO A 8 5.02 2.94 -11.94
C PRO A 8 3.69 3.61 -11.63
N SER A 9 2.64 2.78 -11.50
CA SER A 9 1.30 3.19 -11.08
C SER A 9 1.40 3.95 -9.76
N SER A 10 1.10 5.25 -9.79
CA SER A 10 0.99 6.07 -8.59
C SER A 10 -0.05 5.45 -7.68
N LEU A 11 0.29 5.22 -6.40
CA LEU A 11 -0.70 4.91 -5.37
C LEU A 11 -1.83 5.96 -5.47
N PRO A 12 -3.10 5.55 -5.63
CA PRO A 12 -4.19 6.48 -5.44
C PRO A 12 -4.09 6.98 -4.00
N THR A 13 -3.91 8.29 -3.85
CA THR A 13 -4.10 8.95 -2.57
C THR A 13 -5.53 8.66 -2.17
N GLU A 14 -5.67 7.73 -1.23
CA GLU A 14 -6.92 7.31 -0.66
C GLU A 14 -7.61 8.57 -0.17
N SER A 15 -8.68 8.97 -0.86
CA SER A 15 -9.58 10.03 -0.45
C SER A 15 -10.29 9.54 0.81
N THR A 16 -9.55 9.55 1.92
CA THR A 16 -10.03 9.19 3.24
C THR A 16 -11.03 10.26 3.65
N ILE A 17 -12.28 10.01 3.25
CA ILE A 17 -13.45 10.71 3.75
C ILE A 17 -13.49 10.38 5.25
N PRO A 18 -13.27 11.34 6.17
CA PRO A 18 -13.39 11.07 7.58
C PRO A 18 -14.76 10.45 7.91
N PRO A 19 -14.83 9.52 8.89
CA PRO A 19 -16.04 8.77 9.19
C PRO A 19 -17.25 9.65 9.56
N ASN A 20 -16.99 10.87 10.06
CA ASN A 20 -18.02 11.83 10.46
C ASN A 20 -18.35 12.87 9.37
N GLN A 21 -17.82 12.73 8.15
CA GLN A 21 -17.99 13.75 7.09
C GLN A 21 -19.46 13.94 6.68
N PHE A 22 -20.28 12.91 6.84
CA PHE A 22 -21.68 12.92 6.44
C PHE A 22 -22.63 12.61 7.58
N ASP A 23 -22.31 13.12 8.78
CA ASP A 23 -23.26 13.07 9.87
C ASP A 23 -24.37 14.12 9.65
N LEU A 24 -25.48 13.65 9.09
CA LEU A 24 -26.70 14.43 8.81
C LEU A 24 -27.68 14.38 9.99
N LEU A 25 -27.51 13.41 10.89
CA LEU A 25 -28.50 13.07 11.90
C LEU A 25 -28.75 14.20 12.91
N PRO A 26 -27.72 14.91 13.43
CA PRO A 26 -27.95 16.03 14.35
C PRO A 26 -28.77 17.16 13.72
N ASP A 27 -28.44 17.54 12.49
CA ASP A 27 -29.12 18.61 11.77
C ASP A 27 -30.57 18.22 11.42
N LEU A 28 -30.79 16.96 11.04
CA LEU A 28 -32.13 16.47 10.74
C LEU A 28 -32.99 16.39 11.99
N TYR A 29 -32.42 15.89 13.09
CA TYR A 29 -33.10 15.77 14.37
C TYR A 29 -33.49 17.15 14.93
N THR A 30 -32.57 18.12 14.91
CA THR A 30 -32.84 19.48 15.37
C THR A 30 -33.94 20.16 14.54
N LEU A 31 -33.91 19.99 13.21
CA LEU A 31 -34.96 20.52 12.35
C LEU A 31 -36.32 19.85 12.64
N LEU A 32 -36.34 18.52 12.78
CA LEU A 32 -37.55 17.78 13.09
C LEU A 32 -38.13 18.16 14.45
N GLN A 33 -37.29 18.37 15.46
CA GLN A 33 -37.71 18.80 16.79
C GLN A 33 -38.31 20.21 16.76
N ARG A 34 -37.71 21.15 16.01
CA ARG A 34 -38.27 22.50 15.81
C ARG A 34 -39.62 22.47 15.10
N VAL A 35 -39.78 21.60 14.11
CA VAL A 35 -41.06 21.40 13.41
C VAL A 35 -42.09 20.75 14.34
N TYR A 36 -41.69 19.76 15.15
CA TYR A 36 -42.57 19.07 16.08
C TYR A 36 -43.10 19.97 17.20
N ASN A 37 -42.29 20.91 17.67
CA ASN A 37 -42.66 21.87 18.72
C ASN A 37 -43.41 23.11 18.21
N ASP A 38 -43.74 23.20 16.91
CA ASP A 38 -44.27 24.40 16.26
C ASP A 38 -43.36 25.65 16.40
N ASP A 39 -42.06 25.45 16.66
CA ASP A 39 -41.04 26.51 16.77
C ASP A 39 -40.57 27.03 15.40
N LEU A 40 -41.12 26.48 14.31
CA LEU A 40 -40.76 26.84 12.94
C LEU A 40 -42.02 26.94 12.05
N ASP A 41 -42.18 28.08 11.39
CA ASP A 41 -43.27 28.30 10.44
C ASP A 41 -43.06 27.45 9.17
N ALA A 42 -44.15 26.91 8.62
CA ALA A 42 -44.12 26.00 7.47
C ALA A 42 -43.43 26.61 6.24
N LYS A 43 -43.48 27.93 6.09
CA LYS A 43 -42.82 28.67 5.01
C LYS A 43 -41.29 28.70 5.13
N ASP A 44 -40.76 28.57 6.34
CA ASP A 44 -39.33 28.68 6.66
C ASP A 44 -38.63 27.32 6.71
N ILE A 45 -39.38 26.21 6.61
CA ILE A 45 -38.82 24.85 6.50
C ILE A 45 -37.88 24.73 5.29
N GLY A 46 -38.25 25.36 4.18
CA GLY A 46 -37.46 25.34 2.94
C GLY A 46 -36.08 25.97 3.11
N THR A 47 -35.99 27.07 3.87
CA THR A 47 -34.75 27.79 4.15
C THR A 47 -33.91 27.08 5.20
N GLU A 48 -34.52 26.60 6.29
CA GLU A 48 -33.83 25.88 7.37
C GLU A 48 -33.30 24.50 6.92
N SER A 49 -33.96 23.86 5.96
CA SER A 49 -33.49 22.58 5.37
C SER A 49 -32.34 22.74 4.37
N ASN A 50 -31.92 23.96 4.01
CA ASN A 50 -30.86 24.17 3.02
C ASN A 50 -29.51 23.59 3.44
N ALA A 51 -29.15 23.66 4.74
CA ALA A 51 -27.91 23.06 5.24
C ALA A 51 -27.89 21.53 5.02
N LEU A 52 -29.02 20.87 5.30
CA LEU A 52 -29.21 19.44 5.03
C LEU A 52 -29.12 19.13 3.54
N ARG A 53 -29.79 19.91 2.69
CA ARG A 53 -29.74 19.75 1.23
C ARG A 53 -28.31 19.87 0.70
N LEU A 54 -27.54 20.83 1.19
CA LEU A 54 -26.15 21.04 0.79
C LEU A 54 -25.27 19.85 1.20
N LYS A 55 -25.41 19.37 2.45
CA LYS A 55 -24.68 18.18 2.94
C LYS A 55 -25.03 16.93 2.12
N ILE A 56 -26.32 16.71 1.79
CA ILE A 56 -26.76 15.60 0.93
C ILE A 56 -26.18 15.73 -0.48
N SER A 57 -26.21 16.93 -1.08
CA SER A 57 -25.62 17.15 -2.40
C SER A 57 -24.13 16.84 -2.40
N LYS A 58 -23.41 17.32 -1.38
CA LYS A 58 -21.98 17.05 -1.21
C LYS A 58 -21.70 15.56 -1.05
N ALA A 59 -22.53 14.84 -0.29
CA ALA A 59 -22.45 13.39 -0.15
C ALA A 59 -22.65 12.67 -1.50
N ARG A 60 -23.64 13.08 -2.29
CA ARG A 60 -23.87 12.51 -3.64
C ARG A 60 -22.69 12.73 -4.58
N THR A 61 -22.15 13.95 -4.62
CA THR A 61 -20.98 14.25 -5.45
C THR A 61 -19.77 13.41 -5.03
N LEU A 62 -19.56 13.26 -3.73
CA LEU A 62 -18.44 12.45 -3.22
C LEU A 62 -18.66 10.96 -3.46
N LEU A 63 -19.89 10.45 -3.32
CA LEU A 63 -20.23 9.07 -3.69
C LEU A 63 -19.96 8.78 -5.16
N ALA A 64 -20.34 9.70 -6.05
CA ALA A 64 -20.11 9.57 -7.48
C ALA A 64 -18.61 9.56 -7.85
N ASN A 65 -17.78 10.22 -7.01
CA ASN A 65 -16.33 10.30 -7.19
C ASN A 65 -15.57 9.21 -6.41
N LEU A 66 -16.24 8.29 -5.71
CA LEU A 66 -15.57 7.21 -5.01
C LEU A 66 -14.94 6.24 -6.02
N PRO A 67 -13.67 5.85 -5.83
CA PRO A 67 -13.04 4.84 -6.66
C PRO A 67 -13.79 3.52 -6.51
N ASP A 68 -13.87 2.77 -7.61
CA ASP A 68 -14.45 1.43 -7.64
C ASP A 68 -15.90 1.33 -7.09
N ILE A 69 -16.64 2.44 -7.06
CA ILE A 69 -18.06 2.46 -6.63
C ILE A 69 -18.97 1.61 -7.53
N GLN A 70 -18.53 1.33 -8.76
CA GLN A 70 -19.21 0.45 -9.70
C GLN A 70 -18.92 -1.03 -9.44
N LYS A 71 -17.91 -1.35 -8.63
CA LYS A 71 -17.58 -2.73 -8.27
C LYS A 71 -18.39 -3.16 -7.06
N THR A 72 -18.84 -4.41 -7.08
CA THR A 72 -19.42 -5.06 -5.91
C THR A 72 -18.36 -5.35 -4.86
N ARG A 73 -18.78 -5.50 -3.60
CA ARG A 73 -17.87 -5.91 -2.51
C ARG A 73 -17.22 -7.27 -2.77
N GLN A 74 -17.87 -8.15 -3.54
CA GLN A 74 -17.34 -9.46 -3.86
C GLN A 74 -16.19 -9.36 -4.87
N GLU A 75 -16.38 -8.62 -5.96
CA GLU A 75 -15.32 -8.36 -6.96
C GLU A 75 -14.11 -7.68 -6.33
N GLN A 76 -14.33 -6.71 -5.42
CA GLN A 76 -13.23 -6.07 -4.69
C GLN A 76 -12.46 -7.05 -3.79
N ARG A 77 -13.15 -8.02 -3.17
CA ARG A 77 -12.50 -9.05 -2.35
C ARG A 77 -11.67 -10.01 -3.19
N GLU A 78 -12.21 -10.44 -4.33
CA GLU A 78 -11.49 -11.30 -5.27
C GLU A 78 -10.22 -10.62 -5.79
N GLU A 79 -10.31 -9.33 -6.16
CA GLU A 79 -9.15 -8.54 -6.55
C GLU A 79 -8.12 -8.41 -5.42
N MET A 80 -8.58 -8.18 -4.17
CA MET A 80 -7.69 -8.18 -3.01
C MET A 80 -6.95 -9.51 -2.85
N ASP A 81 -7.63 -10.64 -2.98
CA ASP A 81 -7.03 -11.97 -2.84
C ASP A 81 -5.98 -12.22 -3.93
N GLU A 82 -6.27 -11.83 -5.18
CA GLU A 82 -5.30 -11.90 -6.28
C GLU A 82 -4.07 -11.01 -6.04
N LEU A 83 -4.29 -9.78 -5.57
CA LEU A 83 -3.22 -8.84 -5.24
C LEU A 83 -2.35 -9.37 -4.10
N VAL A 84 -2.95 -9.95 -3.05
CA VAL A 84 -2.22 -10.56 -1.94
C VAL A 84 -1.36 -11.73 -2.41
N GLU A 85 -1.90 -12.61 -3.26
CA GLU A 85 -1.12 -13.72 -3.83
C GLU A 85 0.01 -13.22 -4.75
N ARG A 86 -0.21 -12.14 -5.50
CA ARG A 86 0.86 -11.49 -6.29
C ARG A 86 1.96 -10.92 -5.39
N ILE A 87 1.60 -10.22 -4.31
CA ILE A 87 2.55 -9.67 -3.33
C ILE A 87 3.36 -10.80 -2.69
N LYS A 88 2.71 -11.91 -2.34
CA LYS A 88 3.36 -13.09 -1.77
C LYS A 88 4.40 -13.68 -2.72
N LYS A 89 4.07 -13.85 -4.00
CA LYS A 89 5.01 -14.30 -5.04
C LYS A 89 6.19 -13.33 -5.20
N GLN A 90 5.91 -12.03 -5.24
CA GLN A 90 6.96 -10.99 -5.34
C GLN A 90 7.90 -11.01 -4.14
N ARG A 91 7.37 -11.14 -2.92
CA ARG A 91 8.17 -11.28 -1.70
C ARG A 91 9.03 -12.54 -1.72
N GLN A 92 8.51 -13.64 -2.22
CA GLN A 92 9.26 -14.90 -2.36
C GLN A 92 10.42 -14.76 -3.36
N MET A 93 10.19 -14.16 -4.53
CA MET A 93 11.26 -13.91 -5.50
C MET A 93 12.36 -12.99 -4.93
N LEU A 94 11.97 -11.93 -4.21
CA LEU A 94 12.95 -11.05 -3.55
C LEU A 94 13.78 -11.79 -2.50
N LYS A 95 13.16 -12.74 -1.78
CA LYS A 95 13.87 -13.59 -0.82
C LYS A 95 14.87 -14.51 -1.53
N GLU A 96 14.47 -15.17 -2.61
CA GLU A 96 15.35 -16.05 -3.40
C GLU A 96 16.53 -15.30 -3.99
N ILE A 97 16.33 -14.08 -4.49
CA ILE A 97 17.43 -13.21 -4.97
C ILE A 97 18.41 -12.89 -3.82
N GLY A 98 17.89 -12.53 -2.64
CA GLY A 98 18.74 -12.26 -1.47
C GLY A 98 19.53 -13.50 -1.00
N GLU A 99 18.95 -14.69 -1.10
CA GLU A 99 19.64 -15.95 -0.79
C GLU A 99 20.75 -16.25 -1.81
N LEU A 100 20.52 -16.01 -3.10
CA LEU A 100 21.54 -16.20 -4.15
C LEU A 100 22.72 -15.24 -3.98
N ASP A 101 22.48 -13.98 -3.65
CA ASP A 101 23.55 -13.00 -3.41
C ASP A 101 24.39 -13.39 -2.18
N ALA A 102 23.74 -13.83 -1.09
CA ALA A 102 24.43 -14.32 0.10
C ALA A 102 25.26 -15.59 -0.17
N VAL A 103 24.74 -16.51 -0.98
CA VAL A 103 25.46 -17.71 -1.42
C VAL A 103 26.66 -17.33 -2.30
N LYS A 104 26.50 -16.38 -3.22
CA LYS A 104 27.59 -15.90 -4.06
C LYS A 104 28.72 -15.29 -3.23
N GLU A 105 28.40 -14.46 -2.24
CA GLU A 105 29.38 -13.86 -1.34
C GLU A 105 30.11 -14.94 -0.50
N ALA A 106 29.38 -15.96 -0.04
CA ALA A 106 29.97 -17.08 0.67
C ALA A 106 30.93 -17.90 -0.21
N VAL A 107 30.58 -18.15 -1.47
CA VAL A 107 31.44 -18.85 -2.44
C VAL A 107 32.71 -18.04 -2.74
N GLU A 108 32.60 -16.73 -2.90
CA GLU A 108 33.75 -15.84 -3.08
C GLU A 108 34.69 -15.86 -1.86
N ARG A 109 34.13 -15.85 -0.64
CA ARG A 109 34.91 -15.98 0.60
C ARG A 109 35.62 -17.33 0.73
N SER A 110 34.94 -18.44 0.43
CA SER A 110 35.54 -19.78 0.48
C SER A 110 36.68 -19.92 -0.54
N ARG A 111 36.49 -19.41 -1.76
CA ARG A 111 37.52 -19.41 -2.80
C ARG A 111 38.74 -18.57 -2.43
N ALA A 112 38.54 -17.45 -1.71
CA ALA A 112 39.63 -16.63 -1.20
C ALA A 112 40.42 -17.34 -0.09
N MET A 113 39.78 -18.17 0.73
CA MET A 113 40.47 -18.96 1.77
C MET A 113 41.23 -20.16 1.18
N GLU A 114 40.67 -20.85 0.20
CA GLU A 114 41.32 -21.99 -0.49
C GLU A 114 42.60 -21.57 -1.25
N GLY A 115 42.66 -20.32 -1.72
CA GLY A 115 43.85 -19.75 -2.36
C GLY A 115 45.00 -19.38 -1.41
N VAL A 116 44.75 -19.31 -0.09
CA VAL A 116 45.77 -18.95 0.92
C VAL A 116 46.48 -20.20 1.45
N GLU A 117 45.84 -21.36 1.45
CA GLU A 117 46.40 -22.60 2.02
C GLU A 117 47.45 -23.29 1.13
N MET A 118 47.51 -22.99 -0.17
CA MET A 118 48.47 -23.61 -1.11
C MET A 118 49.79 -22.83 -1.30
N GLY A 119 49.99 -21.72 -0.58
CA GLY A 119 51.18 -20.85 -0.69
C GLY A 119 52.23 -21.03 0.41
N GLY A 120 52.03 -21.96 1.35
CA GLY A 120 52.78 -22.02 2.60
C GLY A 120 53.58 -23.30 2.83
N GLU A 121 54.20 -23.91 1.82
CA GLU A 121 55.13 -25.03 2.06
C GLU A 121 56.16 -25.19 0.91
N ALA A 122 56.94 -24.14 0.63
CA ALA A 122 58.10 -24.23 -0.26
C ALA A 122 59.20 -23.27 0.22
N GLY A 123 59.97 -23.70 1.22
CA GLY A 123 61.11 -22.91 1.67
C GLY A 123 61.66 -23.36 3.02
N MET A 124 62.14 -24.60 3.13
CA MET A 124 63.14 -24.92 4.16
C MET A 124 64.44 -25.24 3.43
N GLU A 125 65.31 -24.24 3.44
CA GLU A 125 66.63 -24.22 2.81
C GLU A 125 67.50 -25.37 3.29
N VAL A 126 68.22 -25.91 2.32
CA VAL A 126 69.42 -26.73 2.49
C VAL A 126 70.49 -25.85 3.13
N GLU A 127 70.93 -26.18 4.33
CA GLU A 127 72.25 -25.76 4.82
C GLU A 127 73.10 -27.01 5.02
N MET A 128 73.98 -27.24 4.04
CA MET A 128 75.13 -28.14 4.14
C MET A 128 76.06 -27.63 5.25
N GLN A 129 76.58 -28.53 6.08
CA GLN A 129 77.88 -28.31 6.70
C GLN A 129 78.72 -29.58 6.55
N ASP A 130 79.85 -29.39 5.86
CA ASP A 130 80.99 -30.29 5.72
C ASP A 130 81.53 -30.76 7.09
N VAL A 131 81.97 -32.03 7.12
CA VAL A 131 83.34 -32.53 7.43
C VAL A 131 83.27 -34.03 7.74
#